data_AF-A0A9D5ZMH2-F1
#
_entry.id   AF-A0A9D5ZMH2-F1
#
_cell.length_a   1.000
_cell.length_b   1.000
_cell.length_c   1.000
_cell.angle_alpha   90.00
_cell.angle_beta   90.00
_cell.angle_gamma   90.00
#
_symmetry.space_group_name_H-M   'P 1'
#
loop_
_entity.id
_entity.type
_entity.pdbx_description
1 polymer ?
#
loop_
_entity_poly.entity_id
_entity_poly.type
_entity_poly.pdbx_seq_one_letter_code
_entity_poly.pdbx_strand_id
1 'polypeptide(L)'
;MLVVFKLISLILLCFFYLGSLGFWIAPLEQELKGMRLWSLSLMAGIVVNYFLVMALPSLPLAMGVGALLALFSLWYGRKSLSLLKLGRGEQYLLFIIIPFIIHFIPRTLFLPISECDAKVIWSFHAKIIYYAQTLFAFDDWTSAAITSFSHPDYPKLFAIMGAEVATLAGVWNDYITRIVLFIFLVTALFSLVHFFKSKCLTLLLLVVALFSFPRYLGNGYMDGYLALYAGIALLSLGGLGKERHSITGALLASGVVLGLKNEGQLVLLSLIATSLLLMLPFKKPHLVFSKKNFLVAFAAFGGTLLWSLYKHHYQLQNDLQLFGKDSFSYALSRLSDASALSSIAHTLIIESGLYLGVILLFLLLATLSYRDRSLLQRVRSCYKIRLSFLALLLYFSGIFVIFLMTNRGLKWHLDTAGVRTVIVANIFLLVLNLYILEEHSRRNEKVISGDSGL
;
A
#
# COMPACT_ATOMS: atom_id res chain seq x y z
N MET A 1 9.66 7.25 -32.47
CA MET A 1 10.90 7.07 -31.68
C MET A 1 11.09 8.16 -30.62
N LEU A 2 11.04 9.45 -30.98
CA LEU A 2 11.24 10.57 -30.04
C LEU A 2 10.28 10.60 -28.84
N VAL A 3 8.98 10.30 -29.03
CA VAL A 3 7.98 10.28 -27.95
C VAL A 3 8.31 9.20 -26.91
N VAL A 4 8.69 8.00 -27.36
CA VAL A 4 9.07 6.89 -26.48
C VAL A 4 10.32 7.24 -25.68
N PHE A 5 11.32 7.86 -26.31
CA PHE A 5 12.53 8.32 -25.62
C PHE A 5 12.23 9.37 -24.54
N LYS A 6 11.37 10.36 -24.84
CA LYS A 6 10.92 11.36 -23.86
C LYS A 6 10.20 10.71 -22.69
N LEU A 7 9.29 9.76 -22.96
CA LEU A 7 8.56 9.04 -21.93
C LEU A 7 9.50 8.23 -21.01
N ILE A 8 10.44 7.48 -21.59
CA ILE A 8 11.43 6.72 -20.82
C ILE A 8 12.30 7.67 -19.98
N SER A 9 12.75 8.78 -20.56
CA SER A 9 13.57 9.78 -19.84
C SER A 9 12.80 10.37 -18.66
N LEU A 10 11.51 10.68 -18.85
CA LEU A 10 10.65 11.19 -17.78
C LEU A 10 10.45 10.17 -16.66
N ILE A 11 10.21 8.91 -17.00
CA ILE A 11 10.09 7.81 -16.02
C ILE A 11 11.40 7.68 -15.22
N LEU A 12 12.56 7.64 -15.90
CA LEU A 12 13.86 7.54 -15.26
C LEU A 12 14.15 8.74 -14.35
N LEU A 13 13.80 9.95 -14.79
CA LEU A 13 13.93 11.16 -13.99
C LEU A 13 13.09 11.08 -12.71
N CYS A 14 11.85 10.59 -12.80
CA CYS A 14 10.98 10.42 -11.63
C CYS A 14 11.55 9.39 -10.64
N PHE A 15 12.02 8.23 -11.12
CA PHE A 15 12.67 7.25 -10.25
C PHE A 15 13.95 7.79 -9.60
N PHE A 16 14.76 8.53 -10.36
CA PHE A 16 15.97 9.15 -9.84
C PHE A 16 15.63 10.20 -8.78
N TYR A 17 14.68 11.09 -9.06
CA TYR A 17 14.21 12.12 -8.14
C TYR A 17 13.68 11.52 -6.84
N LEU A 18 12.71 10.61 -6.90
CA LEU A 18 12.10 10.01 -5.71
C LEU A 18 13.10 9.13 -4.96
N GLY A 19 13.87 8.29 -5.67
CA GLY A 19 14.87 7.42 -5.05
C GLY A 19 15.94 8.22 -4.31
N SER A 20 16.40 9.32 -4.92
CA SER A 20 17.36 10.26 -4.32
C SER A 20 16.76 11.01 -3.13
N LEU A 21 15.53 11.49 -3.27
CA LEU A 21 14.81 12.19 -2.21
C LEU A 21 14.61 11.33 -0.97
N GLY A 22 14.41 10.02 -1.10
CA GLY A 22 14.32 9.11 0.04
C GLY A 22 15.64 8.48 0.47
N PHE A 23 16.75 8.78 -0.20
CA PHE A 23 18.05 8.16 0.06
C PHE A 23 18.68 8.59 1.40
N TRP A 24 18.14 9.61 2.07
CA TRP A 24 18.49 9.94 3.47
C TRP A 24 18.26 8.77 4.44
N ILE A 25 17.45 7.78 4.04
CA ILE A 25 17.25 6.55 4.80
C ILE A 25 18.48 5.64 4.80
N ALA A 26 19.34 5.73 3.79
CA ALA A 26 20.47 4.81 3.61
C ALA A 26 21.54 4.93 4.72
N PRO A 27 21.98 6.13 5.15
CA PRO A 27 22.83 6.27 6.32
C PRO A 27 22.20 5.75 7.61
N LEU A 28 20.87 5.75 7.68
CA LEU A 28 20.13 5.31 8.84
C LEU A 28 19.98 3.78 8.86
N GLU A 29 19.90 3.13 7.68
CA GLU A 29 19.75 1.68 7.49
C GLU A 29 21.01 1.05 6.85
N GLN A 30 22.19 1.19 7.48
CA GLN A 30 23.46 0.71 6.90
C GLN A 30 23.52 -0.82 6.67
N GLU A 31 22.65 -1.58 7.34
CA GLU A 31 22.52 -3.02 7.18
C GLU A 31 21.79 -3.40 5.88
N LEU A 32 21.01 -2.47 5.30
CA LEU A 32 20.28 -2.70 4.07
C LEU A 32 21.15 -2.46 2.84
N LYS A 33 20.97 -3.33 1.85
CA LYS A 33 21.71 -3.30 0.59
C LYS A 33 20.77 -3.59 -0.58
N GLY A 34 21.23 -3.24 -1.77
CA GLY A 34 20.65 -3.59 -3.05
C GLY A 34 19.20 -3.12 -3.21
N MET A 35 18.37 -4.03 -3.71
CA MET A 35 16.97 -3.72 -4.05
C MET A 35 16.13 -3.35 -2.84
N ARG A 36 16.45 -3.89 -1.66
CA ARG A 36 15.71 -3.58 -0.43
C ARG A 36 15.94 -2.14 0.00
N LEU A 37 17.17 -1.65 -0.12
CA LEU A 37 17.47 -0.25 0.14
C LEU A 37 16.81 0.65 -0.92
N TRP A 38 16.84 0.24 -2.19
CA TRP A 38 16.14 0.94 -3.27
C TRP A 38 14.64 1.08 -3.01
N SER A 39 13.96 0.00 -2.63
CA SER A 39 12.51 0.04 -2.40
C SER A 39 12.13 0.91 -1.21
N LEU A 40 12.86 0.84 -0.10
CA LEU A 40 12.64 1.76 1.03
C LEU A 40 12.94 3.21 0.66
N SER A 41 14.00 3.47 -0.10
CA SER A 41 14.33 4.83 -0.57
C SER A 41 13.25 5.37 -1.49
N LEU A 42 12.70 4.56 -2.40
CA LEU A 42 11.59 4.98 -3.25
C LEU A 42 10.32 5.27 -2.43
N MET A 43 9.94 4.41 -1.49
CA MET A 43 8.78 4.67 -0.62
C MET A 43 8.99 5.92 0.25
N ALA A 44 10.20 6.12 0.79
CA ALA A 44 10.56 7.32 1.54
C ALA A 44 10.47 8.58 0.67
N GLY A 45 10.97 8.52 -0.56
CA GLY A 45 10.85 9.61 -1.53
C GLY A 45 9.41 9.96 -1.83
N ILE A 46 8.56 8.96 -2.06
CA ILE A 46 7.12 9.14 -2.32
C ILE A 46 6.45 9.88 -1.16
N VAL A 47 6.64 9.44 0.08
CA VAL A 47 5.96 10.07 1.23
C VAL A 47 6.56 11.44 1.60
N VAL A 48 7.87 11.63 1.45
CA VAL A 48 8.52 12.93 1.66
C VAL A 48 8.05 13.93 0.60
N ASN A 49 7.99 13.51 -0.66
CA ASN A 49 7.48 14.36 -1.75
C ASN A 49 6.03 14.80 -1.46
N TYR A 50 5.19 13.86 -1.03
CA TYR A 50 3.83 14.17 -0.61
C TYR A 50 3.80 15.21 0.51
N PHE A 51 4.60 15.01 1.56
CA PHE A 51 4.69 15.97 2.66
C PHE A 51 5.15 17.36 2.18
N LEU A 52 6.17 17.45 1.32
CA LEU A 52 6.69 18.72 0.82
C LEU A 52 5.65 19.51 0.04
N VAL A 53 4.94 18.86 -0.88
CA VAL A 53 3.90 19.51 -1.68
C VAL A 53 2.71 19.94 -0.82
N MET A 54 2.39 19.19 0.24
CA MET A 54 1.35 19.56 1.20
C MET A 54 1.79 20.73 2.10
N ALA A 55 3.08 20.90 2.35
CA ALA A 55 3.62 21.93 3.24
C ALA A 55 3.93 23.26 2.52
N LEU A 56 4.12 23.24 1.20
CA LEU A 56 4.61 24.40 0.44
C LEU A 56 3.52 24.98 -0.47
N PRO A 57 3.42 26.31 -0.59
CA PRO A 57 2.28 27.00 -1.21
C PRO A 57 2.14 26.82 -2.72
N SER A 58 3.18 26.37 -3.43
CA SER A 58 3.13 26.16 -4.87
C SER A 58 3.85 24.89 -5.30
N LEU A 59 3.34 24.26 -6.36
CA LEU A 59 3.88 23.04 -6.92
C LEU A 59 5.32 23.21 -7.43
N PRO A 60 5.69 24.27 -8.19
CA PRO A 60 7.06 24.47 -8.63
C PRO A 60 8.05 24.69 -7.47
N LEU A 61 7.62 25.39 -6.42
CA LEU A 61 8.46 25.59 -5.22
C LEU A 61 8.69 24.25 -4.51
N ALA A 62 7.65 23.44 -4.34
CA ALA A 62 7.76 22.12 -3.73
C ALA A 62 8.71 21.20 -4.52
N MET A 63 8.59 21.17 -5.84
CA MET A 63 9.49 20.43 -6.72
C MET A 63 10.94 20.95 -6.64
N GLY A 64 11.14 22.28 -6.59
CA GLY A 64 12.45 22.89 -6.44
C GLY A 64 13.13 22.54 -5.11
N VAL A 65 12.40 22.67 -3.99
CA VAL A 65 12.88 22.27 -2.66
C VAL A 65 13.14 20.77 -2.61
N GLY A 66 12.25 19.95 -3.17
CA GLY A 66 12.42 18.51 -3.28
C GLY A 66 13.68 18.14 -4.06
N ALA A 67 13.98 18.83 -5.17
CA ALA A 67 15.18 18.58 -5.97
C ALA A 67 16.45 18.90 -5.19
N LEU A 68 16.46 20.02 -4.45
CA LEU A 68 17.58 20.37 -3.56
C LEU A 68 17.76 19.33 -2.45
N LEU A 69 16.67 18.86 -1.84
CA LEU A 69 16.70 17.82 -0.81
C LEU A 69 17.15 16.46 -1.37
N ALA A 70 16.81 16.14 -2.62
CA ALA A 70 17.27 14.94 -3.31
C ALA A 70 18.80 14.99 -3.54
N LEU A 71 19.32 16.13 -4.00
CA LEU A 71 20.77 16.34 -4.15
C LEU A 71 21.49 16.28 -2.79
N PHE A 72 20.93 16.91 -1.75
CA PHE A 72 21.46 16.85 -0.40
C PHE A 72 21.47 15.41 0.14
N SER A 73 20.39 14.66 -0.08
CA SER A 73 20.27 13.26 0.36
C SER A 73 21.29 12.36 -0.31
N LEU A 74 21.55 12.55 -1.61
CA LEU A 74 22.64 11.86 -2.33
C LEU A 74 24.01 12.22 -1.77
N TRP A 75 24.27 13.51 -1.51
CA TRP A 75 25.53 13.96 -0.94
C TRP A 75 25.76 13.42 0.48
N TYR A 76 24.73 13.50 1.33
CA TYR A 76 24.75 12.98 2.70
C TYR A 76 24.93 11.45 2.70
N GLY A 77 24.21 10.76 1.82
CA GLY A 77 24.27 9.31 1.63
C GLY A 77 25.43 8.81 0.78
N ARG A 78 26.34 9.66 0.30
CA ARG A 78 27.34 9.27 -0.73
C ARG A 78 28.20 8.08 -0.34
N LYS A 79 28.54 7.93 0.95
CA LYS A 79 29.29 6.76 1.47
C LYS A 79 28.48 5.46 1.36
N SER A 80 27.15 5.57 1.45
CA SER A 80 26.18 4.48 1.32
C SER A 80 25.81 4.16 -0.13
N LEU A 81 26.26 4.91 -1.14
CA LEU A 81 25.98 4.58 -2.56
C LEU A 81 26.49 3.19 -2.94
N SER A 82 27.58 2.74 -2.31
CA SER A 82 28.09 1.38 -2.48
C SER A 82 27.08 0.30 -2.04
N LEU A 83 26.17 0.62 -1.13
CA LEU A 83 25.12 -0.29 -0.65
C LEU A 83 24.03 -0.49 -1.70
N LEU A 84 23.87 0.39 -2.69
CA LEU A 84 22.89 0.23 -3.78
C LEU A 84 23.30 -0.83 -4.82
N LYS A 85 24.55 -1.31 -4.76
CA LYS A 85 25.04 -2.35 -5.67
C LYS A 85 24.26 -3.64 -5.45
N LEU A 86 23.72 -4.17 -6.54
CA LEU A 86 22.98 -5.44 -6.53
C LEU A 86 23.94 -6.62 -6.32
N GLY A 87 23.66 -7.45 -5.32
CA GLY A 87 24.37 -8.71 -5.14
C GLY A 87 23.98 -9.73 -6.23
N ARG A 88 24.81 -10.75 -6.46
CA ARG A 88 24.49 -11.85 -7.42
C ARG A 88 23.11 -12.47 -7.16
N GLY A 89 22.73 -12.65 -5.90
CA GLY A 89 21.41 -13.16 -5.50
C GLY A 89 20.24 -12.27 -5.96
N GLU A 90 20.41 -10.95 -5.92
CA GLU A 90 19.39 -9.98 -6.30
C GLU A 90 19.28 -9.81 -7.81
N GLN A 91 20.36 -10.07 -8.55
CA GLN A 91 20.30 -10.13 -10.01
C GLN A 91 19.30 -11.20 -10.47
N TYR A 92 19.20 -12.33 -9.76
CA TYR A 92 18.14 -13.33 -10.02
C TYR A 92 16.73 -12.80 -9.75
N LEU A 93 16.55 -11.90 -8.78
CA LEU A 93 15.25 -11.28 -8.51
C LEU A 93 14.83 -10.34 -9.65
N LEU A 94 15.78 -9.73 -10.38
CA LEU A 94 15.44 -8.98 -11.60
C LEU A 94 14.80 -9.87 -12.66
N PHE A 95 15.31 -11.09 -12.86
CA PHE A 95 14.71 -12.05 -13.81
C PHE A 95 13.29 -12.46 -13.40
N ILE A 96 12.96 -12.39 -12.11
CA ILE A 96 11.58 -12.61 -11.63
C ILE A 96 10.72 -11.37 -11.89
N ILE A 97 11.22 -10.17 -11.57
CA ILE A 97 10.44 -8.92 -11.62
C ILE A 97 10.22 -8.41 -13.06
N ILE A 98 11.23 -8.50 -13.92
CA ILE A 98 11.21 -7.93 -15.29
C ILE A 98 10.00 -8.46 -16.11
N PRO A 99 9.68 -9.77 -16.12
CA PRO A 99 8.49 -10.26 -16.81
C PRO A 99 7.19 -9.60 -16.35
N PHE A 100 7.02 -9.35 -15.04
CA PHE A 100 5.85 -8.64 -14.53
C PHE A 100 5.84 -7.19 -14.98
N ILE A 101 6.98 -6.49 -14.90
CA ILE A 101 7.11 -5.12 -15.41
C ILE A 101 6.70 -5.06 -16.89
N ILE A 102 7.25 -5.94 -17.72
CA ILE A 102 6.92 -6.01 -19.15
C ILE A 102 5.42 -6.27 -19.36
N HIS A 103 4.82 -7.18 -18.59
CA HIS A 103 3.39 -7.50 -18.68
C HIS A 103 2.50 -6.31 -18.31
N PHE A 104 2.86 -5.53 -17.28
CA PHE A 104 2.03 -4.43 -16.78
C PHE A 104 2.31 -3.09 -17.43
N ILE A 105 3.43 -2.90 -18.14
CA ILE A 105 3.74 -1.67 -18.88
C ILE A 105 2.58 -1.27 -19.81
N PRO A 106 2.04 -2.13 -20.68
CA PRO A 106 0.97 -1.72 -21.58
C PRO A 106 -0.31 -1.33 -20.86
N ARG A 107 -0.62 -2.07 -19.78
CA ARG A 107 -1.83 -1.85 -18.99
C ARG A 107 -1.77 -0.55 -18.21
N THR A 108 -0.61 -0.22 -17.66
CA THR A 108 -0.39 0.99 -16.87
C THR A 108 -0.16 2.22 -17.74
N LEU A 109 0.62 2.15 -18.82
CA LEU A 109 1.04 3.34 -19.57
C LEU A 109 0.22 3.63 -20.84
N PHE A 110 -0.30 2.61 -21.54
CA PHE A 110 -0.83 2.81 -22.90
C PHE A 110 -2.35 2.68 -23.03
N LEU A 111 -3.06 2.09 -22.07
CA LEU A 111 -4.51 2.04 -22.10
C LEU A 111 -5.14 3.36 -21.63
N PRO A 112 -6.26 3.82 -22.21
CA PRO A 112 -6.98 4.96 -21.67
C PRO A 112 -7.51 4.63 -20.27
N ILE A 113 -7.55 5.62 -19.39
CA ILE A 113 -8.31 5.49 -18.14
C ILE A 113 -9.77 5.42 -18.56
N SER A 114 -10.45 4.31 -18.28
CA SER A 114 -11.85 4.09 -18.64
C SER A 114 -12.78 4.27 -17.45
N GLU A 115 -12.32 3.88 -16.26
CA GLU A 115 -13.11 3.81 -15.04
C GLU A 115 -13.46 5.19 -14.47
N CYS A 116 -14.65 5.30 -13.87
CA CYS A 116 -15.17 6.58 -13.39
C CYS A 116 -14.30 7.18 -12.28
N ASP A 117 -14.13 6.49 -11.14
CA ASP A 117 -13.36 7.04 -10.02
C ASP A 117 -11.92 7.38 -10.42
N ALA A 118 -11.30 6.55 -11.27
CA ALA A 118 -9.96 6.76 -11.83
C ALA A 118 -9.84 8.15 -12.48
N LYS A 119 -10.84 8.50 -13.30
CA LYS A 119 -10.93 9.80 -13.96
C LYS A 119 -11.27 10.92 -12.99
N VAL A 120 -12.38 10.78 -12.25
CA VAL A 120 -13.01 11.91 -11.55
C VAL A 120 -12.42 12.21 -10.18
N ILE A 121 -11.77 11.22 -9.55
CA ILE A 121 -11.09 11.41 -8.27
C ILE A 121 -9.61 11.67 -8.56
N TRP A 122 -8.87 10.66 -9.01
CA TRP A 122 -7.41 10.76 -8.99
C TRP A 122 -6.84 11.61 -10.14
N SER A 123 -7.20 11.33 -11.39
CA SER A 123 -6.69 12.10 -12.53
C SER A 123 -7.26 13.51 -12.60
N PHE A 124 -8.53 13.71 -12.26
CA PHE A 124 -9.14 15.04 -12.24
C PHE A 124 -8.56 15.92 -11.13
N HIS A 125 -8.32 15.38 -9.93
CA HIS A 125 -7.61 16.14 -8.89
C HIS A 125 -6.18 16.50 -9.31
N ALA A 126 -5.46 15.60 -9.99
CA ALA A 126 -4.16 15.95 -10.58
C ALA A 126 -4.29 17.10 -11.60
N LYS A 127 -5.36 17.11 -12.39
CA LYS A 127 -5.62 18.17 -13.39
C LYS A 127 -5.83 19.52 -12.73
N ILE A 128 -6.65 19.57 -11.67
CA ILE A 128 -6.87 20.79 -10.88
C ILE A 128 -5.53 21.32 -10.37
N ILE A 129 -4.73 20.48 -9.70
CA ILE A 129 -3.43 20.87 -9.13
C ILE A 129 -2.46 21.33 -10.23
N TYR A 130 -2.45 20.68 -11.39
CA TYR A 130 -1.61 21.07 -12.53
C TYR A 130 -1.98 22.44 -13.09
N TYR A 131 -3.26 22.73 -13.32
CA TYR A 131 -3.65 24.04 -13.86
C TYR A 131 -3.53 25.16 -12.82
N ALA A 132 -3.86 24.88 -11.56
CA ALA A 132 -3.71 25.82 -10.46
C ALA A 132 -2.24 26.04 -10.04
N GLN A 133 -1.35 25.08 -10.33
CA GLN A 133 0.04 25.04 -9.83
C GLN A 133 0.14 25.11 -8.30
N THR A 134 -0.92 24.73 -7.60
CA THR A 134 -1.02 24.74 -6.14
C THR A 134 -2.14 23.79 -5.68
N LEU A 135 -2.08 23.34 -4.42
CA LEU A 135 -3.23 22.71 -3.74
C LEU A 135 -4.12 23.71 -3.02
N PHE A 136 -3.71 24.96 -2.90
CA PHE A 136 -4.38 25.99 -2.11
C PHE A 136 -5.41 26.80 -2.91
N ALA A 137 -5.75 26.37 -4.13
CA ALA A 137 -6.83 26.94 -4.92
C ALA A 137 -8.18 26.54 -4.31
N PHE A 138 -8.58 27.27 -3.26
CA PHE A 138 -9.74 26.96 -2.42
C PHE A 138 -11.04 26.80 -3.22
N ASP A 139 -11.33 27.76 -4.10
CA ASP A 139 -12.58 27.80 -4.87
C ASP A 139 -12.77 26.55 -5.74
N ASP A 140 -11.67 25.94 -6.20
CA ASP A 140 -11.72 24.71 -6.99
C ASP A 140 -12.16 23.51 -6.14
N TRP A 141 -11.74 23.41 -4.88
CA TRP A 141 -12.04 22.25 -4.03
C TRP A 141 -13.44 22.28 -3.41
N THR A 142 -13.98 23.48 -3.17
CA THR A 142 -15.26 23.65 -2.46
C THR A 142 -16.44 23.93 -3.39
N SER A 143 -16.22 24.09 -4.70
CA SER A 143 -17.31 24.34 -5.64
C SER A 143 -18.34 23.19 -5.60
N ALA A 144 -19.63 23.55 -5.64
CA ALA A 144 -20.73 22.59 -5.66
C ALA A 144 -20.63 21.63 -6.87
N ALA A 145 -20.13 22.13 -8.00
CA ALA A 145 -19.90 21.34 -9.20
C ALA A 145 -18.92 20.19 -8.92
N ILE A 146 -17.78 20.46 -8.29
CA ILE A 146 -16.71 19.47 -8.07
C ILE A 146 -17.04 18.54 -6.89
N THR A 147 -17.49 19.09 -5.77
CA THR A 147 -17.78 18.35 -4.54
C THR A 147 -18.85 17.26 -4.72
N SER A 148 -19.77 17.42 -5.68
CA SER A 148 -20.86 16.48 -5.93
C SER A 148 -20.45 15.11 -6.48
N PHE A 149 -19.29 15.00 -7.14
CA PHE A 149 -18.89 13.76 -7.85
C PHE A 149 -17.42 13.38 -7.69
N SER A 150 -16.53 14.31 -7.32
CA SER A 150 -15.08 14.08 -7.39
C SER A 150 -14.48 13.52 -6.09
N HIS A 151 -15.26 13.44 -5.01
CA HIS A 151 -14.78 13.06 -3.68
C HIS A 151 -13.54 13.86 -3.25
N PRO A 152 -13.64 15.19 -3.14
CA PRO A 152 -12.50 16.05 -2.87
C PRO A 152 -11.85 15.78 -1.52
N ASP A 153 -12.47 15.02 -0.61
CA ASP A 153 -11.90 14.59 0.67
C ASP A 153 -10.86 13.44 0.55
N TYR A 154 -10.74 12.82 -0.62
CA TYR A 154 -9.78 11.73 -0.83
C TYR A 154 -8.34 12.20 -0.66
N PRO A 155 -7.43 11.33 -0.19
CA PRO A 155 -6.00 11.61 -0.13
C PRO A 155 -5.41 12.05 -1.47
N LYS A 156 -4.37 12.89 -1.42
CA LYS A 156 -3.85 13.63 -2.59
C LYS A 156 -2.53 13.09 -3.14
N LEU A 157 -1.99 11.98 -2.62
CA LEU A 157 -0.67 11.47 -3.02
C LEU A 157 -0.57 11.24 -4.54
N PHE A 158 -1.49 10.44 -5.10
CA PHE A 158 -1.50 10.18 -6.54
C PHE A 158 -1.70 11.48 -7.33
N ALA A 159 -2.65 12.32 -6.91
CA ALA A 159 -3.01 13.54 -7.61
C ALA A 159 -1.82 14.51 -7.71
N ILE A 160 -1.10 14.69 -6.60
CA ILE A 160 0.13 15.50 -6.52
C ILE A 160 1.18 14.96 -7.47
N MET A 161 1.53 13.67 -7.38
CA MET A 161 2.54 13.09 -8.25
C MET A 161 2.13 13.19 -9.72
N GLY A 162 0.84 13.02 -10.04
CA GLY A 162 0.32 13.17 -11.39
C GLY A 162 0.50 14.59 -11.93
N ALA A 163 0.23 15.61 -11.09
CA ALA A 163 0.44 17.01 -11.42
C ALA A 163 1.93 17.34 -11.62
N GLU A 164 2.82 16.84 -10.75
CA GLU A 164 4.27 17.04 -10.88
C GLU A 164 4.82 16.44 -12.18
N VAL A 165 4.41 15.22 -12.51
CA VAL A 165 4.82 14.56 -13.76
C VAL A 165 4.32 15.35 -14.98
N ALA A 166 3.08 15.85 -14.95
CA ALA A 166 2.55 16.70 -16.02
C ALA A 166 3.30 18.05 -16.12
N THR A 167 3.65 18.65 -14.99
CA THR A 167 4.47 19.88 -14.92
C THR A 167 5.87 19.65 -15.50
N LEU A 168 6.53 18.52 -15.18
CA LEU A 168 7.81 18.16 -15.78
C LEU A 168 7.71 17.90 -17.29
N ALA A 169 6.59 17.35 -17.75
CA ALA A 169 6.33 17.16 -19.18
C ALA A 169 6.00 18.47 -19.92
N GLY A 170 5.63 19.53 -19.19
CA GLY A 170 5.19 20.81 -19.73
C GLY A 170 3.81 20.77 -20.40
N VAL A 171 3.06 19.69 -20.24
CA VAL A 171 1.74 19.51 -20.86
C VAL A 171 0.87 18.58 -20.03
N TRP A 172 -0.42 18.90 -19.92
CA TRP A 172 -1.41 17.98 -19.38
C TRP A 172 -1.72 16.88 -20.39
N ASN A 173 -1.61 15.63 -19.96
CA ASN A 173 -2.04 14.47 -20.73
C ASN A 173 -2.40 13.35 -19.76
N ASP A 174 -3.61 12.78 -19.92
CA ASP A 174 -4.12 11.74 -19.02
C ASP A 174 -3.19 10.50 -18.99
N TYR A 175 -2.54 10.17 -20.11
CA TYR A 175 -1.55 9.07 -20.17
C TYR A 175 -0.27 9.37 -19.39
N ILE A 176 0.18 10.64 -19.39
CA ILE A 176 1.40 11.04 -18.68
C ILE A 176 1.24 10.84 -17.17
N THR A 177 0.06 11.13 -16.61
CA THR A 177 -0.20 10.92 -15.18
C THR A 177 -0.13 9.44 -14.77
N ARG A 178 -0.27 8.51 -15.73
CA ARG A 178 -0.17 7.06 -15.45
C ARG A 178 1.25 6.58 -15.19
N ILE A 179 2.28 7.40 -15.46
CA ILE A 179 3.64 7.14 -15.00
C ILE A 179 3.68 6.89 -13.48
N VAL A 180 2.81 7.57 -12.72
CA VAL A 180 2.68 7.38 -11.28
C VAL A 180 2.24 5.96 -10.91
N LEU A 181 1.31 5.36 -11.67
CA LEU A 181 0.88 3.97 -11.50
C LEU A 181 2.07 3.00 -11.70
N PHE A 182 2.90 3.29 -12.70
CA PHE A 182 4.10 2.50 -12.98
C PHE A 182 5.14 2.62 -11.86
N ILE A 183 5.37 3.83 -11.34
CA ILE A 183 6.27 4.07 -10.19
C ILE A 183 5.80 3.31 -8.96
N PHE A 184 4.51 3.37 -8.63
CA PHE A 184 3.96 2.61 -7.52
C PHE A 184 4.11 1.12 -7.71
N LEU A 185 3.90 0.60 -8.92
CA LEU A 185 4.02 -0.83 -9.21
C LEU A 185 5.46 -1.30 -9.03
N VAL A 186 6.43 -0.64 -9.68
CA VAL A 186 7.85 -1.03 -9.60
C VAL A 186 8.35 -0.96 -8.15
N THR A 187 7.98 0.08 -7.42
CA THR A 187 8.33 0.23 -6.00
C THR A 187 7.76 -0.90 -5.14
N ALA A 188 6.51 -1.31 -5.39
CA ALA A 188 5.90 -2.44 -4.72
C ALA A 188 6.59 -3.77 -5.08
N LEU A 189 6.91 -4.01 -6.36
CA LEU A 189 7.62 -5.22 -6.82
C LEU A 189 9.00 -5.34 -6.17
N PHE A 190 9.78 -4.26 -6.13
CA PHE A 190 11.08 -4.24 -5.45
C PHE A 190 10.94 -4.49 -3.95
N SER A 191 9.83 -4.09 -3.32
CA SER A 191 9.58 -4.38 -1.91
C SER A 191 9.25 -5.85 -1.67
N LEU A 192 8.35 -6.43 -2.48
CA LEU A 192 7.77 -7.75 -2.26
C LEU A 192 8.80 -8.89 -2.40
N VAL A 193 9.84 -8.72 -3.21
CA VAL A 193 10.81 -9.79 -3.50
C VAL A 193 11.71 -10.19 -2.33
N HIS A 194 11.73 -9.43 -1.24
CA HIS A 194 12.68 -9.62 -0.13
C HIS A 194 12.11 -10.29 1.12
N PHE A 195 10.81 -10.53 1.18
CA PHE A 195 10.18 -10.99 2.42
C PHE A 195 10.38 -12.47 2.71
N PHE A 196 10.53 -13.31 1.67
CA PHE A 196 10.73 -14.74 1.81
C PHE A 196 12.14 -15.14 1.35
N LYS A 197 12.78 -16.01 2.11
CA LYS A 197 14.06 -16.64 1.70
C LYS A 197 13.85 -17.58 0.51
N SER A 198 12.71 -18.28 0.47
CA SER A 198 12.35 -19.19 -0.61
C SER A 198 11.92 -18.42 -1.86
N LYS A 199 12.67 -18.60 -2.96
CA LYS A 199 12.34 -18.03 -4.26
C LYS A 199 10.97 -18.49 -4.77
N CYS A 200 10.56 -19.71 -4.43
CA CYS A 200 9.25 -20.25 -4.79
C CYS A 200 8.13 -19.49 -4.07
N LEU A 201 8.26 -19.24 -2.76
CA LEU A 201 7.28 -18.44 -2.02
C LEU A 201 7.25 -16.99 -2.50
N THR A 202 8.41 -16.41 -2.84
CA THR A 202 8.47 -15.08 -3.46
C THR A 202 7.75 -15.04 -4.81
N LEU A 203 7.97 -16.04 -5.68
CA LEU A 203 7.28 -16.13 -6.96
C LEU A 203 5.77 -16.31 -6.76
N LEU A 204 5.36 -17.17 -5.81
CA LEU A 204 3.96 -17.39 -5.48
C LEU A 204 3.29 -16.10 -4.98
N LEU A 205 3.96 -15.35 -4.09
CA LEU A 205 3.50 -14.04 -3.64
C LEU A 205 3.26 -13.11 -4.84
N LEU A 206 4.25 -12.96 -5.74
CA LEU A 206 4.12 -12.06 -6.89
C LEU A 206 3.03 -12.51 -7.86
N VAL A 207 3.00 -13.79 -8.24
CA VAL A 207 1.98 -14.31 -9.16
C VAL A 207 0.59 -14.10 -8.58
N VAL A 208 0.35 -14.55 -7.35
CA VAL A 208 -0.98 -14.43 -6.76
C VAL A 208 -1.34 -12.97 -6.53
N ALA A 209 -0.45 -12.14 -5.96
CA ALA A 209 -0.76 -10.73 -5.71
C ALA A 209 -1.07 -9.95 -7.00
N LEU A 210 -0.35 -10.19 -8.09
CA LEU A 210 -0.50 -9.41 -9.32
C LEU A 210 -1.63 -9.93 -10.22
N PHE A 211 -1.89 -11.24 -10.21
CA PHE A 211 -2.92 -11.86 -11.04
C PHE A 211 -4.25 -12.10 -10.32
N SER A 212 -4.35 -11.88 -9.01
CA SER A 212 -5.64 -11.90 -8.32
C SER A 212 -6.52 -10.69 -8.65
N PHE A 213 -5.92 -9.57 -9.03
CA PHE A 213 -6.66 -8.32 -9.33
C PHE A 213 -6.03 -7.51 -10.47
N PRO A 214 -5.76 -8.12 -11.65
CA PRO A 214 -5.02 -7.48 -12.73
C PRO A 214 -5.74 -6.24 -13.28
N ARG A 215 -7.08 -6.22 -13.24
CA ARG A 215 -7.89 -5.05 -13.60
C ARG A 215 -7.50 -3.82 -12.78
N TYR A 216 -7.34 -4.00 -11.47
CA TYR A 216 -7.11 -2.93 -10.49
C TYR A 216 -5.66 -2.42 -10.41
N LEU A 217 -4.75 -3.02 -11.17
CA LEU A 217 -3.38 -2.53 -11.34
C LEU A 217 -3.19 -1.76 -12.66
N GLY A 218 -4.13 -1.84 -13.61
CA GLY A 218 -4.00 -1.22 -14.93
C GLY A 218 -5.09 -0.20 -15.28
N ASN A 219 -6.24 -0.23 -14.58
CA ASN A 219 -7.39 0.62 -14.93
C ASN A 219 -7.34 2.03 -14.34
N GLY A 220 -6.36 2.32 -13.47
CA GLY A 220 -6.21 3.61 -12.80
C GLY A 220 -6.89 3.71 -11.44
N TYR A 221 -7.55 2.66 -10.95
CA TYR A 221 -7.98 2.58 -9.56
C TYR A 221 -6.79 2.40 -8.62
N MET A 222 -6.90 2.96 -7.42
CA MET A 222 -5.89 2.78 -6.36
C MET A 222 -6.10 1.52 -5.53
N ASP A 223 -7.21 0.79 -5.70
CA ASP A 223 -7.56 -0.37 -4.86
C ASP A 223 -6.47 -1.48 -4.90
N GLY A 224 -5.93 -1.77 -6.09
CA GLY A 224 -4.84 -2.76 -6.23
C GLY A 224 -3.54 -2.28 -5.58
N TYR A 225 -3.19 -1.01 -5.74
CA TYR A 225 -2.01 -0.42 -5.12
C TYR A 225 -2.14 -0.35 -3.60
N LEU A 226 -3.30 0.06 -3.09
CA LEU A 226 -3.64 0.06 -1.68
C LEU A 226 -3.42 -1.34 -1.08
N ALA A 227 -3.91 -2.39 -1.76
CA ALA A 227 -3.73 -3.77 -1.31
C ALA A 227 -2.26 -4.22 -1.33
N LEU A 228 -1.50 -3.89 -2.38
CA LEU A 228 -0.06 -4.23 -2.44
C LEU A 228 0.72 -3.57 -1.30
N TYR A 229 0.54 -2.27 -1.07
CA TYR A 229 1.25 -1.56 0.00
C TYR A 229 0.74 -1.95 1.39
N ALA A 230 -0.54 -2.29 1.56
CA ALA A 230 -1.05 -2.87 2.80
C ALA A 230 -0.38 -4.23 3.07
N GLY A 231 -0.23 -5.08 2.05
CA GLY A 231 0.51 -6.33 2.13
C GLY A 231 1.98 -6.12 2.52
N ILE A 232 2.66 -5.14 1.92
CA ILE A 232 4.04 -4.76 2.28
C ILE A 232 4.13 -4.30 3.73
N ALA A 233 3.17 -3.49 4.20
CA ALA A 233 3.12 -3.04 5.59
C ALA A 233 2.96 -4.23 6.55
N LEU A 234 2.02 -5.15 6.27
CA LEU A 234 1.81 -6.36 7.06
C LEU A 234 3.04 -7.29 7.05
N LEU A 235 3.64 -7.51 5.87
CA LEU A 235 4.84 -8.33 5.72
C LEU A 235 6.03 -7.75 6.50
N SER A 236 6.18 -6.41 6.49
CA SER A 236 7.21 -5.70 7.25
C SER A 236 6.99 -5.86 8.75
N LEU A 237 5.75 -5.69 9.23
CA LEU A 237 5.40 -5.92 10.63
C LEU A 237 5.63 -7.38 11.06
N GLY A 238 5.50 -8.36 10.17
CA GLY A 238 5.85 -9.75 10.45
C GLY A 238 7.33 -9.94 10.80
N GLY A 239 8.23 -9.07 10.34
CA GLY A 239 9.66 -9.11 10.70
C GLY A 239 10.00 -8.45 12.05
N LEU A 240 9.03 -7.91 12.78
CA LEU A 240 9.26 -7.25 14.07
C LEU A 240 10.00 -8.16 15.06
N GLY A 241 10.99 -7.59 15.75
CA GLY A 241 11.84 -8.29 16.71
C GLY A 241 12.98 -9.11 16.11
N LYS A 242 12.99 -9.35 14.78
CA LYS A 242 14.10 -10.00 14.07
C LYS A 242 14.90 -9.02 13.19
N GLU A 243 14.19 -8.07 12.58
CA GLU A 243 14.75 -7.16 11.60
C GLU A 243 14.49 -5.71 12.04
N ARG A 244 15.55 -4.92 12.27
CA ARG A 244 15.41 -3.53 12.78
C ARG A 244 14.65 -2.63 11.82
N HIS A 245 14.87 -2.81 10.52
CA HIS A 245 14.23 -2.06 9.43
C HIS A 245 12.77 -2.48 9.14
N SER A 246 12.24 -3.49 9.84
CA SER A 246 10.82 -3.87 9.71
C SER A 246 9.87 -2.74 10.10
N ILE A 247 10.22 -1.93 11.10
CA ILE A 247 9.41 -0.76 11.49
C ILE A 247 9.44 0.28 10.38
N THR A 248 10.62 0.57 9.84
CA THR A 248 10.80 1.52 8.74
C THR A 248 9.95 1.16 7.52
N GLY A 249 10.02 -0.09 7.07
CA GLY A 249 9.20 -0.58 5.95
C GLY A 249 7.70 -0.49 6.24
N ALA A 250 7.27 -0.86 7.45
CA ALA A 250 5.87 -0.77 7.86
C ALA A 250 5.35 0.68 7.89
N LEU A 251 6.12 1.62 8.45
CA LEU A 251 5.76 3.03 8.52
C LEU A 251 5.65 3.65 7.12
N LEU A 252 6.65 3.44 6.26
CA LEU A 252 6.66 3.98 4.90
C LEU A 252 5.52 3.42 4.05
N ALA A 253 5.32 2.10 4.07
CA ALA A 253 4.21 1.47 3.34
C ALA A 253 2.84 1.93 3.87
N SER A 254 2.70 2.13 5.18
CA SER A 254 1.48 2.70 5.78
C SER A 254 1.26 4.16 5.37
N GLY A 255 2.32 4.96 5.25
CA GLY A 255 2.26 6.33 4.74
C GLY A 255 1.74 6.37 3.30
N VAL A 256 2.23 5.47 2.44
CA VAL A 256 1.72 5.32 1.07
C VAL A 256 0.24 4.91 1.08
N VAL A 257 -0.13 3.89 1.85
CA VAL A 257 -1.53 3.43 1.99
C VAL A 257 -2.47 4.56 2.40
N LEU A 258 -2.10 5.36 3.41
CA LEU A 258 -2.87 6.52 3.84
C LEU A 258 -2.97 7.62 2.78
N GLY A 259 -1.92 7.78 1.96
CA GLY A 259 -1.88 8.76 0.88
C GLY A 259 -2.70 8.38 -0.36
N LEU A 260 -3.07 7.10 -0.52
CA LEU A 260 -3.75 6.60 -1.74
C LEU A 260 -5.28 6.68 -1.67
N LYS A 261 -5.89 6.29 -0.54
CA LYS A 261 -7.34 6.13 -0.39
C LYS A 261 -7.78 6.23 1.08
N ASN A 262 -9.04 6.60 1.32
CA ASN A 262 -9.59 6.72 2.68
C ASN A 262 -9.56 5.38 3.44
N GLU A 263 -9.76 4.25 2.76
CA GLU A 263 -9.66 2.90 3.32
C GLU A 263 -8.28 2.60 3.89
N GLY A 264 -7.24 3.34 3.47
CA GLY A 264 -5.92 3.26 4.08
C GLY A 264 -5.91 3.60 5.57
N GLN A 265 -6.87 4.41 6.05
CA GLN A 265 -7.06 4.66 7.48
C GLN A 265 -7.50 3.39 8.20
N LEU A 266 -8.44 2.63 7.63
CA LEU A 266 -8.89 1.35 8.20
C LEU A 266 -7.77 0.32 8.20
N VAL A 267 -6.94 0.28 7.15
CA VAL A 267 -5.73 -0.56 7.12
C VAL A 267 -4.81 -0.21 8.28
N LEU A 268 -4.46 1.07 8.45
CA LEU A 268 -3.57 1.49 9.53
C LEU A 268 -4.13 1.17 10.91
N LEU A 269 -5.42 1.48 11.15
CA LEU A 269 -6.10 1.16 12.40
C LEU A 269 -6.06 -0.35 12.69
N SER A 270 -6.32 -1.19 11.68
CA SER A 270 -6.27 -2.64 11.81
C SER A 270 -4.86 -3.13 12.17
N LEU A 271 -3.82 -2.59 11.53
CA LEU A 271 -2.43 -2.97 11.80
C LEU A 271 -1.96 -2.50 13.19
N ILE A 272 -2.31 -1.28 13.61
CA ILE A 272 -1.99 -0.76 14.94
C ILE A 272 -2.72 -1.59 16.01
N ALA A 273 -4.04 -1.77 15.89
CA ALA A 273 -4.83 -2.54 16.84
C ALA A 273 -4.32 -3.98 16.95
N THR A 274 -4.01 -4.63 15.84
CA THR A 274 -3.39 -5.96 15.82
C THR A 274 -2.07 -5.97 16.56
N SER A 275 -1.19 -5.01 16.28
CA SER A 275 0.12 -4.91 16.93
C SER A 275 -0.02 -4.73 18.43
N LEU A 276 -0.90 -3.85 18.89
CA LEU A 276 -1.19 -3.63 20.31
C LEU A 276 -1.75 -4.89 20.99
N LEU A 277 -2.75 -5.54 20.38
CA LEU A 277 -3.35 -6.77 20.91
C LEU A 277 -2.35 -7.92 21.04
N LEU A 278 -1.35 -8.00 20.15
CA LEU A 278 -0.28 -8.99 20.23
C LEU A 278 0.86 -8.58 21.17
N MET A 279 1.02 -7.31 21.52
CA MET A 279 2.01 -6.91 22.52
C MET A 279 1.61 -7.35 23.94
N LEU A 280 0.31 -7.37 24.25
CA LEU A 280 -0.22 -7.71 25.58
C LEU A 280 0.15 -9.12 26.07
N PRO A 281 -0.06 -10.21 25.29
CA PRO A 281 0.18 -11.57 25.78
C PRO A 281 1.64 -12.05 25.66
N PHE A 282 2.48 -11.45 24.79
CA PHE A 282 3.75 -12.06 24.41
C PHE A 282 4.97 -11.67 25.28
N LYS A 283 4.86 -10.72 26.23
CA LYS A 283 5.95 -10.20 27.09
C LYS A 283 7.26 -9.77 26.39
N LYS A 284 7.39 -9.95 25.07
CA LYS A 284 8.40 -9.45 24.12
C LYS A 284 7.72 -9.44 22.73
N PRO A 285 7.79 -8.36 21.94
CA PRO A 285 9.04 -7.69 21.58
C PRO A 285 9.11 -6.25 22.11
N HIS A 286 10.29 -5.80 22.48
CA HIS A 286 10.53 -4.37 22.69
C HIS A 286 10.37 -3.67 21.34
N LEU A 287 9.19 -3.13 21.06
CA LEU A 287 8.99 -2.11 20.02
C LEU A 287 9.77 -0.87 20.48
N VAL A 288 11.09 -0.91 20.28
CA VAL A 288 11.95 0.23 20.57
C VAL A 288 11.81 1.19 19.41
N PHE A 289 10.92 2.16 19.58
CA PHE A 289 10.89 3.32 18.71
C PHE A 289 12.18 4.11 18.91
N SER A 290 13.06 4.05 17.91
CA SER A 290 14.26 4.88 17.87
C SER A 290 13.91 6.30 17.42
N LYS A 291 14.78 7.28 17.71
CA LYS A 291 14.64 8.66 17.18
C LYS A 291 14.50 8.68 15.65
N LYS A 292 15.18 7.75 14.97
CA LYS A 292 15.04 7.53 13.52
C LYS A 292 13.62 7.13 13.13
N ASN A 293 13.01 6.20 13.86
CA ASN A 293 11.65 5.74 13.54
C ASN A 293 10.65 6.88 13.70
N PHE A 294 10.88 7.81 14.63
CA PHE A 294 10.07 9.04 14.74
C PHE A 294 10.22 9.93 13.50
N LEU A 295 11.45 10.16 13.01
CA LEU A 295 11.68 10.91 11.78
C LEU A 295 11.01 10.24 10.56
N VAL A 296 11.11 8.91 10.45
CA VAL A 296 10.44 8.14 9.38
C VAL A 296 8.93 8.24 9.51
N ALA A 297 8.37 8.13 10.72
CA ALA A 297 6.94 8.27 10.95
C ALA A 297 6.43 9.68 10.61
N PHE A 298 7.19 10.72 10.99
CA PHE A 298 6.89 12.10 10.63
C PHE A 298 6.85 12.28 9.11
N ALA A 299 7.85 11.77 8.39
CA ALA A 299 7.87 11.80 6.93
C ALA A 299 6.71 11.00 6.31
N ALA A 300 6.43 9.80 6.84
CA ALA A 300 5.39 8.91 6.33
C ALA A 300 3.97 9.44 6.53
N PHE A 301 3.70 10.10 7.65
CA PHE A 301 2.35 10.54 8.02
C PHE A 301 2.12 12.04 7.88
N GLY A 302 3.18 12.85 7.76
CA GLY A 302 3.10 14.30 7.70
C GLY A 302 2.18 14.81 6.60
N GLY A 303 2.31 14.28 5.38
CA GLY A 303 1.44 14.66 4.25
C GLY A 303 -0.04 14.40 4.52
N THR A 304 -0.36 13.23 5.09
CA THR A 304 -1.74 12.86 5.46
C THR A 304 -2.28 13.71 6.61
N LEU A 305 -1.44 14.04 7.60
CA LEU A 305 -1.82 14.90 8.71
C LEU A 305 -2.14 16.32 8.21
N LEU A 306 -1.26 16.91 7.38
CA LEU A 306 -1.50 18.20 6.75
C LEU A 306 -2.77 18.17 5.90
N TRP A 307 -2.98 17.12 5.12
CA TRP A 307 -4.22 16.99 4.35
C TRP A 307 -5.45 16.94 5.23
N SER A 308 -5.39 16.22 6.35
CA SER A 308 -6.51 16.17 7.31
C SER A 308 -6.81 17.55 7.91
N LEU A 309 -5.78 18.36 8.19
CA LEU A 309 -5.95 19.75 8.62
C LEU A 309 -6.60 20.60 7.53
N TYR A 310 -6.17 20.47 6.27
CA TYR A 310 -6.79 21.20 5.17
C TYR A 310 -8.23 20.77 4.90
N LYS A 311 -8.54 19.47 5.00
CA LYS A 311 -9.93 19.00 4.90
C LYS A 311 -10.81 19.64 5.95
N HIS A 312 -10.32 19.74 7.19
CA HIS A 312 -11.03 20.40 8.26
C HIS A 312 -11.20 21.90 7.98
N HIS A 313 -10.11 22.57 7.58
CA HIS A 313 -10.14 23.99 7.24
C HIS A 313 -11.11 24.31 6.09
N TYR A 314 -11.13 23.47 5.05
CA TYR A 314 -12.01 23.58 3.89
C TYR A 314 -13.41 22.98 4.11
N GLN A 315 -13.69 22.46 5.30
CA GLN A 315 -14.96 21.81 5.64
C GLN A 315 -15.37 20.70 4.66
N LEU A 316 -14.38 20.02 4.07
CA LEU A 316 -14.63 18.90 3.15
C LEU A 316 -15.21 17.74 3.93
N GLN A 317 -16.47 17.39 3.63
CA GLN A 317 -17.13 16.25 4.26
C GLN A 317 -16.82 14.95 3.52
N ASN A 318 -16.72 13.86 4.28
CA ASN A 318 -16.70 12.53 3.70
C ASN A 318 -18.12 12.15 3.23
N ASP A 319 -18.20 11.57 2.03
CA ASP A 319 -19.44 11.26 1.33
C ASP A 319 -20.29 10.16 1.98
N LEU A 320 -19.67 9.30 2.80
CA LEU A 320 -20.34 8.24 3.55
C LEU A 320 -20.91 8.73 4.88
N GLN A 321 -20.50 9.92 5.36
CA GLN A 321 -20.89 10.52 6.64
C GLN A 321 -20.92 9.49 7.79
N LEU A 322 -19.94 8.58 7.79
CA LEU A 322 -19.85 7.50 8.78
C LEU A 322 -19.80 8.12 10.19
N PHE A 323 -20.48 7.48 11.13
CA PHE A 323 -20.61 7.93 12.52
C PHE A 323 -21.45 9.21 12.70
N GLY A 324 -22.27 9.57 11.71
CA GLY A 324 -23.35 10.54 11.87
C GLY A 324 -24.47 10.02 12.79
N LYS A 325 -25.40 10.91 13.16
CA LYS A 325 -26.53 10.58 14.07
C LYS A 325 -27.32 9.35 13.61
N ASP A 326 -27.46 9.17 12.30
CA ASP A 326 -28.25 8.09 11.72
C ASP A 326 -27.44 6.83 11.37
N SER A 327 -26.09 6.89 11.42
CA SER A 327 -25.25 5.73 11.06
C SER A 327 -25.50 4.53 11.95
N PHE A 328 -25.76 4.77 13.24
CA PHE A 328 -26.09 3.72 14.19
C PHE A 328 -27.47 3.10 13.91
N SER A 329 -28.48 3.93 13.57
CA SER A 329 -29.79 3.42 13.18
C SER A 329 -29.74 2.58 11.90
N TYR A 330 -28.95 2.99 10.89
CA TYR A 330 -28.75 2.19 9.68
C TYR A 330 -28.10 0.84 9.98
N ALA A 331 -27.10 0.82 10.87
CA ALA A 331 -26.45 -0.42 11.28
C ALA A 331 -27.42 -1.35 12.00
N LEU A 332 -28.21 -0.83 12.96
CA LEU A 332 -29.18 -1.62 13.70
C LEU A 332 -30.27 -2.19 12.77
N SER A 333 -30.81 -1.37 11.87
CA SER A 333 -31.85 -1.82 10.93
C SER A 333 -31.34 -2.90 9.98
N ARG A 334 -30.09 -2.78 9.49
CA ARG A 334 -29.47 -3.78 8.61
C ARG A 334 -29.07 -5.05 9.34
N LEU A 335 -28.68 -4.96 10.62
CA LEU A 335 -28.41 -6.14 11.45
C LEU A 335 -29.68 -6.96 11.71
N SER A 336 -30.85 -6.31 11.78
CA SER A 336 -32.14 -7.01 11.88
C SER A 336 -32.68 -7.52 10.53
N ASP A 337 -32.09 -7.12 9.40
CA ASP A 337 -32.51 -7.52 8.06
C ASP A 337 -31.61 -8.63 7.50
N ALA A 338 -32.13 -9.86 7.48
CA ALA A 338 -31.43 -11.02 6.94
C ALA A 338 -31.05 -10.86 5.46
N SER A 339 -31.84 -10.13 4.66
CA SER A 339 -31.54 -9.89 3.25
C SER A 339 -30.34 -8.94 3.09
N ALA A 340 -30.27 -7.90 3.91
CA ALA A 340 -29.13 -6.99 3.96
C ALA A 340 -27.84 -7.72 4.35
N LEU A 341 -27.88 -8.51 5.44
CA LEU A 341 -26.73 -9.31 5.88
C LEU A 341 -26.28 -10.32 4.83
N SER A 342 -27.24 -11.02 4.21
CA SER A 342 -26.96 -11.97 3.13
C SER A 342 -26.30 -11.29 1.94
N SER A 343 -26.78 -10.11 1.54
CA SER A 343 -26.23 -9.34 0.43
C SER A 343 -24.80 -8.86 0.72
N ILE A 344 -24.55 -8.32 1.93
CA ILE A 344 -23.20 -7.92 2.36
C ILE A 344 -22.27 -9.14 2.36
N ALA A 345 -22.68 -10.25 2.99
CA ALA A 345 -21.86 -11.46 3.03
C ALA A 345 -21.60 -12.04 1.63
N HIS A 346 -22.61 -12.08 0.77
CA HIS A 346 -22.50 -12.58 -0.60
C HIS A 346 -21.46 -11.76 -1.39
N THR A 347 -21.60 -10.43 -1.42
CA THR A 347 -20.66 -9.58 -2.15
C THR A 347 -19.25 -9.64 -1.55
N LEU A 348 -19.11 -9.54 -0.22
CA LEU A 348 -17.80 -9.47 0.41
C LEU A 348 -17.07 -10.81 0.46
N ILE A 349 -17.76 -11.95 0.47
CA ILE A 349 -17.13 -13.28 0.59
C ILE A 349 -17.13 -14.02 -0.74
N ILE A 350 -18.27 -14.07 -1.44
CA ILE A 350 -18.47 -14.89 -2.64
C ILE A 350 -18.01 -14.15 -3.89
N GLU A 351 -18.59 -12.99 -4.19
CA GLU A 351 -18.25 -12.24 -5.41
C GLU A 351 -16.80 -11.75 -5.42
N SER A 352 -16.26 -11.43 -4.25
CA SER A 352 -14.86 -11.02 -4.10
C SER A 352 -13.84 -12.16 -4.24
N GLY A 353 -14.29 -13.42 -4.26
CA GLY A 353 -13.43 -14.59 -4.27
C GLY A 353 -12.72 -14.89 -2.94
N LEU A 354 -13.00 -14.15 -1.86
CA LEU A 354 -12.34 -14.33 -0.55
C LEU A 354 -12.48 -15.77 -0.03
N TYR A 355 -13.61 -16.42 -0.31
CA TYR A 355 -13.85 -17.82 0.06
C TYR A 355 -12.76 -18.79 -0.43
N LEU A 356 -12.15 -18.55 -1.59
CA LEU A 356 -11.09 -19.42 -2.14
C LEU A 356 -9.84 -19.40 -1.24
N GLY A 357 -9.45 -18.21 -0.79
CA GLY A 357 -8.32 -18.06 0.14
C GLY A 357 -8.62 -18.69 1.51
N VAL A 358 -9.88 -18.66 1.94
CA VAL A 358 -10.33 -19.28 3.20
C VAL A 358 -10.33 -20.80 3.09
N ILE A 359 -10.81 -21.36 1.97
CA ILE A 359 -10.73 -22.80 1.69
C ILE A 359 -9.27 -23.25 1.68
N LEU A 360 -8.38 -22.52 1.00
CA LEU A 360 -6.95 -22.83 0.99
C LEU A 360 -6.36 -22.84 2.41
N LEU A 361 -6.72 -21.85 3.23
CA LEU A 361 -6.29 -21.79 4.63
C LEU A 361 -6.76 -23.04 5.41
N PHE A 362 -8.03 -23.42 5.27
CA PHE A 362 -8.56 -24.61 5.92
C PHE A 362 -7.86 -25.89 5.44
N LEU A 363 -7.61 -26.05 4.14
CA LEU A 363 -6.91 -27.22 3.60
C LEU A 363 -5.47 -27.32 4.10
N LEU A 364 -4.76 -26.19 4.18
CA LEU A 364 -3.41 -26.14 4.76
C LEU A 364 -3.45 -26.53 6.23
N LEU A 365 -4.34 -25.94 7.03
CA LEU A 365 -4.47 -26.27 8.46
C LEU A 365 -4.89 -27.72 8.69
N ALA A 366 -5.79 -28.28 7.85
CA ALA A 366 -6.23 -29.67 7.93
C ALA A 366 -5.07 -30.64 7.61
N THR A 367 -4.32 -30.35 6.55
CA THR A 367 -3.14 -31.15 6.15
C THR A 367 -2.07 -31.12 7.24
N LEU A 368 -1.83 -29.95 7.85
CA LEU A 368 -0.94 -29.83 9.00
C LEU A 368 -1.45 -30.58 10.23
N SER A 369 -2.76 -30.52 10.51
CA SER A 369 -3.37 -31.20 11.65
C SER A 369 -3.30 -32.72 11.51
N TYR A 370 -3.47 -33.25 10.30
CA TYR A 370 -3.41 -34.68 9.99
C TYR A 370 -1.97 -35.19 10.03
N ARG A 371 -1.03 -34.46 9.42
CA ARG A 371 0.36 -34.92 9.27
C ARG A 371 1.19 -34.68 10.53
N ASP A 372 0.99 -33.56 11.24
CA ASP A 372 1.88 -33.16 12.32
C ASP A 372 1.29 -32.13 13.31
N ARG A 373 0.83 -32.61 14.48
CA ARG A 373 0.28 -31.77 15.54
C ARG A 373 1.27 -30.78 16.14
N SER A 374 2.57 -31.10 16.16
CA SER A 374 3.60 -30.20 16.70
C SER A 374 3.83 -28.98 15.80
N LEU A 375 3.76 -29.18 14.47
CA LEU A 375 3.82 -28.09 13.50
C LEU A 375 2.60 -27.18 13.63
N LEU A 376 1.41 -27.75 13.83
CA LEU A 376 0.19 -26.98 14.06
C LEU A 376 0.31 -26.09 15.31
N GLN A 377 0.85 -26.61 16.41
CA GLN A 377 1.08 -25.81 17.62
C GLN A 377 2.07 -24.66 17.38
N ARG A 378 3.09 -24.90 16.55
CA ARG A 378 4.07 -23.87 16.15
C ARG A 378 3.45 -22.80 15.27
N VAL A 379 2.65 -23.19 14.26
CA VAL A 379 1.87 -22.29 13.41
C VAL A 379 0.96 -21.42 14.27
N ARG A 380 0.23 -22.03 15.22
CA ARG A 380 -0.63 -21.32 16.18
C ARG A 380 0.13 -20.36 17.07
N SER A 381 1.41 -20.59 17.35
CA SER A 381 2.23 -19.75 18.23
C SER A 381 3.09 -18.73 17.48
N CYS A 382 3.14 -18.82 16.15
CA CYS A 382 3.95 -17.94 15.31
C CYS A 382 3.35 -16.53 15.27
N TYR A 383 4.14 -15.54 15.72
CA TYR A 383 3.76 -14.13 15.74
C TYR A 383 3.26 -13.64 14.38
N LYS A 384 3.99 -13.96 13.29
CA LYS A 384 3.64 -13.53 11.93
C LYS A 384 2.25 -14.01 11.50
N ILE A 385 1.92 -15.25 11.84
CA ILE A 385 0.64 -15.89 11.47
C ILE A 385 -0.49 -15.26 12.28
N ARG A 386 -0.30 -15.07 13.60
CA ARG A 386 -1.29 -14.37 14.44
C ARG A 386 -1.52 -12.93 14.00
N LEU A 387 -0.45 -12.22 13.68
CA LEU A 387 -0.48 -10.85 13.15
C LEU A 387 -1.33 -10.79 11.88
N SER A 388 -1.01 -11.61 10.87
CA SER A 388 -1.76 -11.62 9.61
C SER A 388 -3.22 -12.04 9.79
N PHE A 389 -3.50 -13.03 10.65
CA PHE A 389 -4.86 -13.48 10.91
C PHE A 389 -5.70 -12.40 11.60
N LEU A 390 -5.18 -11.77 12.65
CA LEU A 390 -5.92 -10.74 13.39
C LEU A 390 -6.05 -9.45 12.57
N ALA A 391 -5.04 -9.06 11.79
CA ALA A 391 -5.15 -7.95 10.85
C ALA A 391 -6.23 -8.19 9.78
N LEU A 392 -6.30 -9.41 9.23
CA LEU A 392 -7.36 -9.84 8.31
C LEU A 392 -8.75 -9.70 8.96
N LEU A 393 -8.92 -10.24 10.16
CA LEU A 393 -10.20 -10.20 10.86
C LEU A 393 -10.65 -8.76 11.16
N LEU A 394 -9.75 -7.92 11.69
CA LEU A 394 -10.07 -6.53 12.01
C LEU A 394 -10.40 -5.71 10.78
N TYR A 395 -9.60 -5.83 9.71
CA TYR A 395 -9.87 -5.12 8.46
C TYR A 395 -11.20 -5.56 7.83
N PHE A 396 -11.42 -6.87 7.71
CA PHE A 396 -12.66 -7.41 7.14
C PHE A 396 -13.89 -7.00 7.96
N SER A 397 -13.79 -7.06 9.29
CA SER A 397 -14.87 -6.61 10.19
C SER A 397 -15.15 -5.13 10.02
N GLY A 398 -14.12 -4.30 9.87
CA GLY A 398 -14.27 -2.87 9.59
C GLY A 398 -15.01 -2.59 8.28
N ILE A 399 -14.66 -3.30 7.20
CA ILE A 399 -15.38 -3.19 5.91
C ILE A 399 -16.84 -3.63 6.07
N PHE A 400 -17.10 -4.73 6.76
CA PHE A 400 -18.46 -5.20 7.03
C PHE A 400 -19.28 -4.13 7.77
N VAL A 401 -18.71 -3.52 8.81
CA VAL A 401 -19.33 -2.44 9.58
C VAL A 401 -19.58 -1.20 8.72
N ILE A 402 -18.69 -0.83 7.80
CA ILE A 402 -18.91 0.29 6.87
C ILE A 402 -20.17 0.06 6.01
N PHE A 403 -20.39 -1.16 5.51
CA PHE A 403 -21.60 -1.47 4.74
C PHE A 403 -22.86 -1.54 5.61
N LEU A 404 -22.73 -1.88 6.90
CA LEU A 404 -23.84 -1.74 7.85
C LEU A 404 -24.17 -0.27 8.13
N MET A 405 -23.20 0.63 8.17
CA MET A 405 -23.36 2.02 8.60
C MET A 405 -23.63 3.03 7.48
N THR A 406 -23.43 2.65 6.21
CA THR A 406 -23.54 3.58 5.07
C THR A 406 -24.92 4.24 4.98
N ASN A 407 -24.98 5.54 4.73
CA ASN A 407 -26.24 6.26 4.46
C ASN A 407 -26.74 6.06 3.01
N ARG A 408 -25.95 5.41 2.15
CA ARG A 408 -26.30 5.16 0.75
C ARG A 408 -27.19 3.92 0.62
N GLY A 409 -27.85 3.79 -0.52
CA GLY A 409 -28.57 2.57 -0.87
C GLY A 409 -27.61 1.37 -0.86
N LEU A 410 -27.90 0.36 -0.02
CA LEU A 410 -26.98 -0.75 0.26
C LEU A 410 -26.55 -1.47 -1.02
N LYS A 411 -27.51 -1.82 -1.88
CA LYS A 411 -27.26 -2.49 -3.16
C LYS A 411 -26.31 -1.67 -4.04
N TRP A 412 -26.61 -0.38 -4.23
CA TRP A 412 -25.76 0.51 -5.02
C TRP A 412 -24.35 0.62 -4.44
N HIS A 413 -24.20 0.70 -3.12
CA HIS A 413 -22.89 0.79 -2.50
C HIS A 413 -22.09 -0.51 -2.62
N LEU A 414 -22.75 -1.67 -2.49
CA LEU A 414 -22.12 -2.98 -2.70
C LEU A 414 -21.68 -3.16 -4.17
N ASP A 415 -22.54 -2.82 -5.12
CA ASP A 415 -22.26 -2.94 -6.56
C ASP A 415 -21.07 -2.06 -7.01
N THR A 416 -20.86 -0.91 -6.35
CA THR A 416 -19.82 0.05 -6.73
C THR A 416 -18.50 -0.10 -5.97
N ALA A 417 -18.54 -0.55 -4.71
CA ALA A 417 -17.37 -0.59 -3.82
C ALA A 417 -17.10 -1.93 -3.14
N GLY A 418 -18.09 -2.84 -3.05
CA GLY A 418 -18.01 -4.07 -2.26
C GLY A 418 -16.79 -4.93 -2.59
N VAL A 419 -16.72 -5.45 -3.82
CA VAL A 419 -15.60 -6.32 -4.26
C VAL A 419 -14.24 -5.62 -4.16
N ARG A 420 -14.19 -4.31 -4.44
CA ARG A 420 -12.95 -3.51 -4.50
C ARG A 420 -12.31 -3.35 -3.14
N THR A 421 -13.11 -3.08 -2.11
CA THR A 421 -12.62 -2.85 -0.75
C THR A 421 -12.09 -4.13 -0.09
N VAL A 422 -12.50 -5.31 -0.54
CA VAL A 422 -12.05 -6.61 -0.01
C VAL A 422 -10.71 -7.07 -0.58
N ILE A 423 -10.18 -6.42 -1.63
CA ILE A 423 -8.88 -6.79 -2.22
C ILE A 423 -7.74 -6.76 -1.19
N VAL A 424 -7.77 -5.82 -0.25
CA VAL A 424 -6.81 -5.76 0.86
C VAL A 424 -6.91 -7.00 1.77
N ALA A 425 -8.14 -7.45 2.08
CA ALA A 425 -8.37 -8.66 2.86
C ALA A 425 -7.83 -9.91 2.13
N ASN A 426 -8.03 -9.98 0.80
CA ASN A 426 -7.44 -11.04 -0.03
C ASN A 426 -5.90 -11.05 0.06
N ILE A 427 -5.24 -9.90 0.05
CA ILE A 427 -3.78 -9.83 0.24
C ILE A 427 -3.37 -10.23 1.66
N PHE A 428 -4.09 -9.82 2.70
CA PHE A 428 -3.79 -10.25 4.07
C PHE A 428 -3.93 -11.77 4.23
N LEU A 429 -4.95 -12.35 3.60
CA LEU A 429 -5.17 -13.79 3.57
C LEU A 429 -4.09 -14.53 2.76
N LEU A 430 -3.62 -13.97 1.65
CA LEU A 430 -2.46 -14.50 0.91
C LEU A 430 -1.22 -14.51 1.80
N VAL A 431 -0.91 -13.39 2.47
CA VAL A 431 0.25 -13.28 3.37
C VAL A 431 0.15 -14.30 4.51
N LEU A 432 -1.04 -14.48 5.10
CA LEU A 432 -1.28 -15.50 6.12
C LEU A 432 -0.96 -16.91 5.61
N ASN A 433 -1.50 -17.30 4.45
CA ASN A 433 -1.24 -18.61 3.84
C ASN A 433 0.26 -18.82 3.55
N LEU A 434 0.95 -17.79 3.04
CA LEU A 434 2.38 -17.86 2.75
C LEU A 434 3.24 -18.00 4.02
N TYR A 435 2.87 -17.36 5.13
CA TYR A 435 3.58 -17.56 6.40
C TYR A 435 3.39 -18.96 6.99
N ILE A 436 2.24 -19.59 6.77
CA ILE A 436 2.02 -21.00 7.15
C ILE A 436 2.92 -21.90 6.30
N LEU A 437 2.99 -21.68 4.99
CA LEU A 437 3.87 -22.42 4.08
C LEU A 437 5.35 -22.22 4.39
N GLU A 438 5.77 -21.00 4.73
CA GLU A 438 7.15 -20.70 5.14
C GLU A 438 7.55 -21.53 6.37
N GLU A 439 6.68 -21.60 7.38
CA GLU A 439 6.97 -22.36 8.60
C GLU A 439 7.01 -23.88 8.33
N HIS A 440 6.18 -24.37 7.41
CA HIS A 440 6.26 -25.75 6.94
C HIS A 440 7.60 -26.04 6.23
N SER A 441 8.02 -25.18 5.30
CA SER A 441 9.27 -25.33 4.54
C SER A 441 10.50 -25.33 5.44
N ARG A 442 10.59 -24.40 6.40
CA ARG A 442 11.74 -24.29 7.33
C ARG A 442 11.96 -25.54 8.16
N ARG A 443 10.90 -26.28 8.47
CA ARG A 443 11.01 -27.53 9.21
C ARG A 443 11.64 -28.62 8.36
N ASN A 444 11.18 -28.77 7.11
CA ASN A 444 11.72 -29.80 6.21
C ASN A 444 13.22 -29.59 5.98
N GLU A 445 13.66 -28.34 5.86
CA GLU A 445 15.10 -28.00 5.77
C GLU A 445 15.88 -28.45 7.02
N LYS A 446 15.36 -28.21 8.23
CA LYS A 446 16.02 -28.63 9.49
C LYS A 446 16.09 -30.15 9.67
N VAL A 447 15.06 -30.87 9.23
CA VAL A 447 15.04 -32.35 9.28
C VAL A 447 16.08 -32.92 8.32
N ILE A 448 16.21 -32.35 7.12
CA ILE A 448 17.17 -32.79 6.10
C ILE A 448 18.61 -32.47 6.51
N SER A 449 18.85 -31.32 7.18
CA SER A 449 20.19 -30.92 7.60
C SER A 449 20.73 -31.67 8.83
N GLY A 450 20.00 -32.63 9.40
CA GLY A 450 20.42 -33.42 10.57
C GLY A 450 20.56 -32.60 11.86
N ASP A 451 20.08 -31.36 11.86
CA ASP A 451 20.26 -30.39 12.95
C ASP A 451 19.13 -30.55 13.99
N SER A 452 18.82 -31.80 14.33
CA SER A 452 18.00 -32.15 15.48
C SER A 452 18.88 -32.01 16.71
N GLY A 453 19.01 -30.78 17.21
CA GLY A 453 19.54 -30.53 18.54
C GLY A 453 18.74 -31.36 19.54
N LEU A 454 19.35 -32.46 19.97
CA LEU A 454 19.02 -33.20 21.18
C LEU A 454 19.43 -32.38 22.40
#